data_AF-U2R1U8-F1
#
_entry.id   AF-U2R1U8-F1
#
_cell.length_a   1.000
_cell.length_b   1.000
_cell.length_c   1.000
_cell.angle_alpha   90.00
_cell.angle_beta   90.00
_cell.angle_gamma   90.00
#
_symmetry.space_group_name_H-M   'P 1'
#
loop_
_entity.id
_entity.type
_entity.pdbx_description
1 polymer ?
#
loop_
_entity_poly.entity_id
_entity_poly.type
_entity_poly.pdbx_seq_one_letter_code
_entity_poly.pdbx_strand_id
1 'polypeptide(L)'
;MMTSTTTDGARTARAAGSRTVAGAAHRLDEMIARLAGGPGDPTHQRLAPRHWLRATGTGQGPALVELLGEGPDVRVRAWGPGGSWVLDQAPRLLGCHDDPSGFGALAARSPVLAAAHAAHRWLRIGATDNLAEALAPAVIEQKVTGPEALGGLHRIVVRHGRVPPLPAGPLGA
;
A
#
# COMPACT_ATOMS: atom_id res chain seq x y z
N MET A 1 15.28 30.90 -28.77
CA MET A 1 15.48 31.12 -27.32
C MET A 1 14.47 30.25 -26.58
N MET A 2 14.82 28.97 -26.36
CA MET A 2 13.93 28.00 -25.71
C MET A 2 14.06 28.19 -24.19
N THR A 3 13.00 28.66 -23.55
CA THR A 3 12.94 28.76 -22.09
C THR A 3 12.68 27.37 -21.52
N SER A 4 13.75 26.76 -21.02
CA SER A 4 13.72 25.55 -20.20
C SER A 4 13.07 25.89 -18.87
N THR A 5 11.79 25.53 -18.67
CA THR A 5 11.16 25.60 -17.36
C THR A 5 11.54 24.35 -16.57
N THR A 6 12.76 24.34 -16.01
CA THR A 6 13.12 23.42 -14.94
C THR A 6 12.29 23.78 -13.72
N THR A 7 11.17 23.07 -13.53
CA THR A 7 10.44 23.10 -12.25
C THR A 7 11.14 22.12 -11.31
N ASP A 8 12.30 22.53 -10.82
CA ASP A 8 12.87 21.95 -9.61
C ASP A 8 12.35 22.75 -8.43
N GLY A 9 11.64 22.07 -7.55
CA GLY A 9 10.84 22.66 -6.51
C GLY A 9 10.11 21.54 -5.82
N ALA A 10 10.81 20.86 -4.92
CA ALA A 10 10.23 19.99 -3.89
C ALA A 10 9.21 20.81 -3.09
N ARG A 11 8.00 20.93 -3.64
CA ARG A 11 6.87 21.60 -3.01
C ARG A 11 6.34 20.64 -1.97
N THR A 12 6.79 20.86 -0.75
CA THR A 12 6.19 20.32 0.45
C THR A 12 4.68 20.52 0.38
N ALA A 13 3.91 19.43 0.46
CA ALA A 13 2.47 19.45 0.34
C ALA A 13 1.78 19.25 1.68
N ARG A 14 0.68 19.96 1.88
CA ARG A 14 -0.27 19.67 2.95
C ARG A 14 -1.05 18.41 2.60
N ALA A 15 -1.39 17.62 3.62
CA ALA A 15 -2.25 16.45 3.43
C ALA A 15 -3.61 16.90 2.87
N ALA A 16 -4.11 16.15 1.88
CA ALA A 16 -5.45 16.32 1.33
C ALA A 16 -6.53 15.94 2.36
N GLY A 17 -6.20 15.08 3.32
CA GLY A 17 -7.09 14.68 4.40
C GLY A 17 -6.48 13.63 5.32
N SER A 18 -7.29 13.18 6.29
CA SER A 18 -6.97 12.09 7.20
C SER A 18 -8.22 11.25 7.45
N ARG A 19 -8.03 9.95 7.69
CA ARG A 19 -9.10 9.00 8.06
C ARG A 19 -8.59 8.03 9.11
N THR A 20 -9.47 7.62 10.03
CA THR A 20 -9.17 6.54 10.98
C THR A 20 -9.88 5.27 10.54
N VAL A 21 -9.14 4.15 10.49
CA VAL A 21 -9.68 2.81 10.25
C VAL A 21 -9.63 2.02 11.55
N ALA A 22 -10.81 1.74 12.10
CA ALA A 22 -10.93 1.12 13.41
C ALA A 22 -10.46 -0.35 13.42
N GLY A 23 -9.76 -0.74 14.48
CA GLY A 23 -9.40 -2.14 14.76
C GLY A 23 -8.39 -2.79 13.79
N ALA A 24 -7.84 -2.05 12.83
CA ALA A 24 -6.96 -2.60 11.78
C ALA A 24 -5.47 -2.62 12.15
N ALA A 25 -5.09 -1.99 13.26
CA ALA A 25 -3.72 -1.84 13.74
C ALA A 25 -2.89 -3.13 13.72
N HIS A 26 -3.45 -4.18 14.32
CA HIS A 26 -2.75 -5.43 14.62
C HIS A 26 -2.38 -6.23 13.36
N ARG A 27 -3.00 -5.91 12.22
CA ARG A 27 -2.75 -6.55 10.92
C ARG A 27 -2.05 -5.62 9.92
N LEU A 28 -1.75 -4.38 10.28
CA LEU A 28 -1.22 -3.37 9.36
C LEU A 28 0.07 -3.82 8.67
N ASP A 29 1.05 -4.28 9.44
CA ASP A 29 2.35 -4.68 8.89
C ASP A 29 2.23 -5.81 7.87
N GLU A 30 1.42 -6.82 8.18
CA GLU A 30 1.17 -7.96 7.30
C GLU A 30 0.36 -7.60 6.06
N MET A 31 -0.59 -6.67 6.18
CA MET A 31 -1.37 -6.17 5.04
C MET A 31 -0.48 -5.44 4.04
N ILE A 32 0.37 -4.53 4.53
CA ILE A 32 1.20 -3.68 3.66
C ILE A 32 2.43 -4.42 3.15
N ALA A 33 3.05 -5.28 3.95
CA ALA A 33 4.21 -6.07 3.52
C ALA A 33 3.90 -7.02 2.35
N ARG A 34 2.66 -7.52 2.24
CA ARG A 34 2.22 -8.35 1.10
C ARG A 34 2.04 -7.58 -0.20
N LEU A 35 1.84 -6.27 -0.10
CA LEU A 35 1.74 -5.37 -1.25
C LEU A 35 3.13 -4.83 -1.65
N ALA A 36 4.04 -4.71 -0.68
CA ALA A 36 5.40 -4.29 -0.92
C ALA A 36 6.16 -5.36 -1.73
N GLY A 37 6.79 -4.95 -2.82
CA GLY A 37 7.67 -5.78 -3.67
C GLY A 37 9.03 -6.09 -3.02
N GLY A 38 9.09 -6.23 -1.70
CA GLY A 38 10.32 -6.44 -0.94
C GLY A 38 11.15 -5.16 -0.71
N PRO A 39 12.39 -5.29 -0.18
CA PRO A 39 13.20 -4.15 0.29
C PRO A 39 13.59 -3.12 -0.77
N GLY A 40 13.54 -3.50 -2.05
CA GLY A 40 13.88 -2.63 -3.19
C GLY A 40 12.67 -1.97 -3.84
N ASP A 41 11.46 -2.11 -3.28
CA ASP A 41 10.25 -1.50 -3.83
C ASP A 41 10.26 0.02 -3.58
N PRO A 42 10.30 0.86 -4.63
CA PRO A 42 10.32 2.32 -4.47
C PRO A 42 8.96 2.90 -4.05
N THR A 43 7.90 2.07 -4.02
CA THR A 43 6.52 2.51 -3.72
C THR A 43 6.10 2.27 -2.27
N HIS A 44 6.86 1.49 -1.50
CA HIS A 44 6.55 1.21 -0.10
C HIS A 44 7.77 1.43 0.78
N GLN A 45 7.57 2.10 1.92
CA GLN A 45 8.60 2.29 2.91
C GLN A 45 8.03 2.01 4.30
N ARG A 46 8.69 1.14 5.06
CA ARG A 46 8.39 0.94 6.48
C ARG A 46 9.25 1.91 7.29
N LEU A 47 8.61 2.82 8.00
CA LEU A 47 9.28 3.80 8.86
C LEU A 47 9.51 3.24 10.27
N ALA A 48 8.55 2.46 10.77
CA ALA A 48 8.60 1.81 12.07
C ALA A 48 7.62 0.61 12.10
N PRO A 49 7.56 -0.20 13.17
CA PRO A 49 6.46 -1.14 13.37
C PRO A 49 5.11 -0.42 13.27
N ARG A 50 4.20 -0.94 12.43
CA ARG A 50 2.88 -0.34 12.16
C ARG A 50 2.95 1.11 11.65
N HIS A 51 4.04 1.49 10.97
CA HIS A 51 4.16 2.82 10.35
C HIS A 51 4.75 2.68 8.94
N TRP A 52 3.93 3.00 7.95
CA TRP A 52 4.24 2.80 6.54
C TRP A 52 3.94 4.04 5.71
N LEU A 53 4.76 4.25 4.68
CA LEU A 53 4.46 5.09 3.54
C LEU A 53 4.19 4.19 2.33
N ARG A 54 3.19 4.57 1.53
CA ARG A 54 2.84 3.94 0.26
C ARG A 54 2.58 5.00 -0.78
N ALA A 55 3.27 4.93 -1.92
CA ALA A 55 2.94 5.69 -3.12
C ALA A 55 2.04 4.85 -4.03
N THR A 56 1.00 5.44 -4.60
CA THR A 56 0.05 4.75 -5.49
C THR A 56 -0.44 5.68 -6.59
N GLY A 57 -0.61 5.14 -7.80
CA GLY A 57 -1.18 5.85 -8.93
C GLY A 57 -2.70 5.65 -9.00
N THR A 58 -3.49 6.70 -8.82
CA THR A 58 -4.96 6.63 -8.90
C THR A 58 -5.47 7.18 -10.23
N GLY A 59 -6.76 6.97 -10.54
CA GLY A 59 -7.42 7.59 -11.70
C GLY A 59 -7.42 9.13 -11.63
N GLN A 60 -7.34 9.70 -10.43
CA GLN A 60 -7.29 11.13 -10.16
C GLN A 60 -5.85 11.68 -10.15
N GLY A 61 -4.82 10.81 -10.17
CA GLY A 61 -3.40 11.18 -10.12
C GLY A 61 -2.62 10.44 -9.03
N PRO A 62 -1.30 10.69 -8.90
CA PRO A 62 -0.49 10.03 -7.89
C PRO A 62 -0.89 10.47 -6.48
N ALA A 63 -0.81 9.54 -5.52
CA ALA A 63 -1.02 9.81 -4.11
C ALA A 63 0.09 9.20 -3.25
N LEU A 64 0.50 9.93 -2.22
CA LEU A 64 1.27 9.37 -1.11
C LEU A 64 0.28 9.10 0.02
N VAL A 65 0.44 7.96 0.70
CA VAL A 65 -0.36 7.53 1.82
C VAL A 65 0.56 7.19 2.98
N GLU A 66 0.30 7.80 4.14
CA GLU A 66 0.89 7.41 5.41
C GLU A 66 -0.13 6.56 6.17
N LEU A 67 0.28 5.38 6.62
CA LEU A 67 -0.51 4.50 7.48
C LEU A 67 0.22 4.33 8.80
N LEU A 68 -0.37 4.84 9.88
CA LEU A 68 0.20 4.78 11.22
C LEU A 68 -0.77 4.07 12.16
N GLY A 69 -0.33 3.00 12.79
CA GLY A 69 -1.06 2.35 13.86
C GLY A 69 -1.08 3.22 15.12
N GLU A 70 -2.27 3.55 15.61
CA GLU A 70 -2.50 4.30 16.85
C GLU A 70 -3.46 3.50 17.74
N GLY A 71 -2.95 2.91 18.84
CA GLY A 71 -3.75 2.02 19.68
C GLY A 71 -4.28 0.82 18.88
N PRO A 72 -5.61 0.57 18.84
CA PRO A 72 -6.22 -0.47 18.01
C PRO A 72 -6.47 -0.06 16.55
N ASP A 73 -6.29 1.22 16.22
CA ASP A 73 -6.72 1.79 14.96
C ASP A 73 -5.54 2.12 14.04
N VAL A 74 -5.84 2.45 12.78
CA VAL A 74 -4.86 2.99 11.82
C VAL A 74 -5.31 4.38 11.43
N ARG A 75 -4.47 5.39 11.70
CA ARG A 75 -4.59 6.72 11.12
C ARG A 75 -3.97 6.71 9.73
N VAL A 76 -4.75 7.13 8.75
CA VAL A 76 -4.36 7.21 7.35
C VAL A 76 -4.35 8.67 6.94
N ARG A 77 -3.23 9.15 6.42
CA ARG A 77 -3.11 10.49 5.82
C ARG A 77 -2.72 10.35 4.36
N ALA A 78 -3.18 11.28 3.54
CA ALA A 78 -2.89 11.23 2.12
C ALA A 78 -2.53 12.59 1.53
N TRP A 79 -1.71 12.58 0.49
CA TRP A 79 -1.27 13.76 -0.25
C TRP A 79 -1.44 13.52 -1.76
N GLY A 80 -1.62 14.62 -2.49
CA GLY A 80 -1.73 14.60 -3.94
C GLY A 80 -3.15 14.43 -4.47
N PRO A 81 -3.32 14.50 -5.80
CA PRO A 81 -4.64 14.48 -6.45
C PRO A 81 -5.48 13.24 -6.16
N GLY A 82 -4.85 12.09 -5.91
CA GLY A 82 -5.53 10.84 -5.52
C GLY A 82 -5.88 10.73 -4.04
N GLY A 83 -5.59 11.76 -3.24
CA GLY A 83 -5.64 11.71 -1.78
C GLY A 83 -7.02 11.36 -1.19
N SER A 84 -8.11 11.92 -1.73
CA SER A 84 -9.46 11.59 -1.26
C SER A 84 -9.81 10.13 -1.55
N TRP A 85 -9.53 9.65 -2.77
CA TRP A 85 -9.82 8.28 -3.18
C TRP A 85 -9.09 7.25 -2.31
N VAL A 86 -7.81 7.45 -2.02
CA VAL A 86 -7.04 6.51 -1.17
C VAL A 86 -7.55 6.50 0.28
N LEU A 87 -8.02 7.63 0.80
CA LEU A 87 -8.63 7.70 2.13
C LEU A 87 -9.95 6.91 2.15
N ASP A 88 -10.79 7.09 1.13
CA ASP A 88 -12.04 6.35 0.98
C ASP A 88 -11.81 4.84 0.82
N GLN A 89 -10.73 4.47 0.14
CA GLN A 89 -10.31 3.11 -0.13
C GLN A 89 -9.64 2.39 1.07
N ALA A 90 -9.08 3.14 2.03
CA ALA A 90 -8.25 2.58 3.09
C ALA A 90 -8.86 1.42 3.92
N PRO A 91 -10.16 1.42 4.30
CA PRO A 91 -10.75 0.28 5.00
C PRO A 91 -10.66 -1.03 4.21
N ARG A 92 -10.85 -0.96 2.88
CA ARG A 92 -10.71 -2.13 2.00
C ARG A 92 -9.26 -2.56 1.84
N LEU A 93 -8.33 -1.62 1.75
CA LEU A 93 -6.89 -1.91 1.75
C LEU A 93 -6.52 -2.75 2.98
N LEU A 94 -7.06 -2.36 4.14
CA LEU A 94 -6.80 -2.99 5.43
C LEU A 94 -7.76 -4.15 5.74
N GLY A 95 -8.43 -4.72 4.72
CA GLY A 95 -9.22 -5.94 4.83
C GLY A 95 -10.46 -5.83 5.72
N CYS A 96 -10.99 -4.62 5.98
CA CYS A 96 -12.20 -4.45 6.80
C CYS A 96 -13.46 -5.03 6.15
N HIS A 97 -13.44 -5.30 4.85
CA HIS A 97 -14.56 -5.89 4.11
C HIS A 97 -14.40 -7.39 3.87
N ASP A 98 -13.31 -7.99 4.36
CA ASP A 98 -13.12 -9.43 4.31
C ASP A 98 -13.84 -10.08 5.49
N ASP A 99 -14.91 -10.82 5.18
CA ASP A 99 -15.69 -11.57 6.15
C ASP A 99 -15.16 -13.02 6.22
N PRO A 100 -14.46 -13.41 7.29
CA PRO A 100 -13.93 -14.77 7.44
C PRO A 100 -14.98 -15.76 7.95
N SER A 101 -16.25 -15.35 8.09
CA SER A 101 -17.33 -16.22 8.55
C SER A 101 -17.41 -17.49 7.69
N GLY A 102 -17.53 -18.64 8.34
CA GLY A 102 -17.51 -19.95 7.68
C GLY A 102 -16.12 -20.49 7.32
N PHE A 103 -15.07 -19.65 7.21
CA PHE A 103 -13.72 -20.11 6.89
C PHE A 103 -13.17 -21.08 7.95
N GLY A 104 -13.46 -20.84 9.23
CA GLY A 104 -13.04 -21.72 10.33
C GLY A 104 -13.55 -23.16 10.18
N ALA A 105 -14.79 -23.34 9.74
CA ALA A 105 -15.36 -24.66 9.48
C ALA A 105 -14.69 -25.37 8.30
N LEU A 106 -14.33 -24.62 7.25
CA LEU A 106 -13.59 -25.14 6.10
C LEU A 106 -12.15 -25.52 6.51
N ALA A 107 -11.48 -24.66 7.28
CA ALA A 107 -10.13 -24.88 7.76
C ALA A 107 -10.04 -26.12 8.66
N ALA A 108 -11.07 -26.39 9.48
CA ALA A 108 -11.12 -27.56 10.35
C ALA A 108 -11.12 -28.91 9.59
N ARG A 109 -11.38 -28.91 8.27
CA ARG A 109 -11.34 -30.14 7.45
C ARG A 109 -9.92 -30.66 7.17
N SER A 110 -8.88 -29.88 7.50
CA SER A 110 -7.48 -30.27 7.37
C SER A 110 -6.69 -29.85 8.60
N PRO A 111 -5.94 -30.75 9.26
CA PRO A 111 -5.12 -30.39 10.42
C PRO A 111 -4.15 -29.23 10.15
N VAL A 112 -3.61 -29.16 8.93
CA VAL A 112 -2.69 -28.09 8.51
C VAL A 112 -3.42 -26.75 8.43
N LEU A 113 -4.60 -26.71 7.82
CA LEU A 113 -5.38 -25.47 7.71
C LEU A 113 -5.94 -25.04 9.07
N ALA A 114 -6.34 -25.96 9.93
CA ALA A 114 -6.79 -25.68 11.29
C ALA A 114 -5.67 -25.01 12.12
N ALA A 115 -4.45 -25.55 12.07
CA ALA A 115 -3.29 -24.98 12.74
C ALA A 115 -2.95 -23.59 12.20
N ALA A 116 -2.91 -23.42 10.87
CA ALA A 116 -2.66 -22.14 10.23
C ALA A 116 -3.72 -21.08 10.58
N HIS A 117 -5.01 -21.46 10.54
CA HIS A 117 -6.09 -20.56 10.89
C HIS A 117 -6.05 -20.16 12.37
N ALA A 118 -5.70 -21.08 13.28
CA ALA A 118 -5.55 -20.79 14.70
C ALA A 118 -4.41 -19.79 14.97
N ALA A 119 -3.26 -19.96 14.30
CA ALA A 119 -2.12 -19.04 14.41
C ALA A 119 -2.40 -17.65 13.80
N HIS A 120 -3.26 -17.57 12.78
CA HIS A 120 -3.48 -16.36 11.99
C HIS A 120 -4.97 -15.95 11.93
N ARG A 121 -5.72 -16.05 13.03
CA ARG A 121 -7.16 -15.68 13.11
C ARG A 121 -7.46 -14.24 12.69
N TRP A 122 -6.47 -13.36 12.83
CA TRP A 122 -6.51 -11.95 12.48
C TRP A 122 -6.26 -11.67 10.99
N LEU A 123 -5.80 -12.66 10.23
CA LEU A 123 -5.47 -12.49 8.81
C LEU A 123 -6.73 -12.07 8.06
N ARG A 124 -6.58 -11.06 7.21
CA ARG A 124 -7.61 -10.57 6.30
C ARG A 124 -7.02 -10.42 4.90
N ILE A 125 -7.85 -10.56 3.89
CA ILE A 125 -7.50 -10.27 2.49
C ILE A 125 -7.94 -8.84 2.17
N GLY A 126 -6.97 -7.98 1.91
CA GLY A 126 -7.20 -6.59 1.53
C GLY A 126 -7.45 -6.46 0.03
N ALA A 127 -8.01 -5.32 -0.37
CA ALA A 127 -8.22 -4.99 -1.78
C ALA A 127 -7.65 -3.61 -2.09
N THR A 128 -6.76 -3.50 -3.08
CA THR A 128 -6.19 -2.23 -3.53
C THR A 128 -7.17 -1.41 -4.38
N ASP A 129 -8.17 -2.05 -5.00
CA ASP A 129 -9.02 -1.53 -6.09
C ASP A 129 -8.24 -0.79 -7.18
N ASN A 130 -7.01 -1.22 -7.40
CA ASN A 130 -6.15 -0.66 -8.43
C ASN A 130 -5.71 -1.77 -9.37
N LEU A 131 -6.55 -2.03 -10.38
CA LEU A 131 -6.28 -3.06 -11.38
C LEU A 131 -4.96 -2.81 -12.12
N ALA A 132 -4.63 -1.55 -12.40
CA ALA A 132 -3.40 -1.22 -13.11
C ALA A 132 -2.16 -1.63 -12.31
N GLU A 133 -2.15 -1.35 -11.00
CA GLU A 133 -1.06 -1.76 -10.10
C GLU A 133 -1.01 -3.28 -9.88
N ALA A 134 -2.14 -3.98 -9.98
CA ALA A 134 -2.18 -5.44 -9.86
C ALA A 134 -1.81 -6.18 -11.16
N LEU A 135 -2.14 -5.60 -12.32
CA LEU A 135 -1.95 -6.25 -13.62
C LEU A 135 -0.49 -6.25 -14.06
N ALA A 136 0.24 -5.16 -13.82
CA ALA A 136 1.65 -5.06 -14.17
C ALA A 136 2.52 -6.19 -13.57
N PRO A 137 2.51 -6.44 -12.24
CA PRO A 137 3.25 -7.55 -11.65
C PRO A 137 2.75 -8.90 -12.16
N ALA A 138 1.42 -9.09 -12.23
CA ALA A 138 0.83 -10.36 -12.67
C ALA A 138 1.19 -10.75 -14.11
N VAL A 139 1.48 -9.78 -15.00
CA VAL A 139 1.96 -10.04 -16.36
C VAL A 139 3.47 -10.28 -16.38
N ILE A 140 4.24 -9.46 -15.65
CA ILE A 140 5.71 -9.54 -15.65
C ILE A 140 6.20 -10.84 -15.01
N GLU A 141 5.54 -11.32 -13.97
CA GLU A 141 5.93 -12.53 -13.21
C GLU A 141 5.73 -13.84 -13.98
N GLN A 142 5.03 -13.85 -15.12
CA GLN A 142 4.60 -15.09 -15.76
C GLN A 142 5.71 -15.97 -16.35
N LYS A 143 6.88 -15.39 -16.66
CA LYS A 143 7.94 -16.08 -17.41
C LYS A 143 9.34 -15.88 -16.84
N VAL A 144 9.46 -15.20 -15.71
CA VAL A 144 10.74 -14.84 -15.10
C VAL A 144 10.71 -15.21 -13.62
N THR A 145 11.88 -15.25 -12.99
CA THR A 145 11.99 -15.46 -11.55
C THR A 145 11.50 -14.24 -10.77
N GLY A 146 11.12 -14.43 -9.50
CA GLY A 146 10.69 -13.34 -8.62
C GLY A 146 11.67 -12.14 -8.59
N PRO A 147 12.99 -12.34 -8.39
CA PRO A 147 13.96 -11.25 -8.41
C PRO A 147 14.00 -10.48 -9.74
N GLU A 148 13.89 -11.17 -10.88
CA GLU A 148 13.85 -10.54 -12.20
C GLU A 148 12.56 -9.71 -12.39
N ALA A 149 11.42 -10.24 -11.94
CA ALA A 149 10.15 -9.53 -11.97
C ALA A 149 10.19 -8.25 -11.13
N LEU A 150 10.67 -8.35 -9.88
CA LEU A 150 10.82 -7.20 -8.99
C LEU A 150 11.76 -6.14 -9.57
N GLY A 151 12.90 -6.57 -10.14
CA GLY A 151 13.82 -5.65 -10.82
C GLY A 151 13.19 -4.99 -12.05
N GLY A 152 12.36 -5.71 -12.81
CA GLY A 152 11.59 -5.18 -13.93
C GLY A 152 10.57 -4.13 -13.50
N LEU A 153 9.77 -4.45 -12.47
CA LEU A 153 8.79 -3.55 -11.88
C LEU A 153 9.44 -2.27 -11.34
N HIS A 154 10.53 -2.40 -10.60
CA HIS A 154 11.30 -1.27 -10.10
C HIS A 154 11.69 -0.33 -11.25
N ARG A 155 12.28 -0.86 -12.33
CA ARG A 155 12.70 -0.04 -13.48
C ARG A 155 11.52 0.68 -14.14
N ILE A 156 10.37 0.02 -14.26
CA ILE A 156 9.16 0.64 -14.82
C ILE A 156 8.68 1.78 -13.92
N VAL A 157 8.58 1.56 -12.61
CA VAL A 157 8.13 2.59 -11.67
C VAL A 157 9.09 3.77 -11.61
N VAL A 158 10.39 3.54 -11.51
CA VAL A 158 11.37 4.64 -11.45
C VAL A 158 11.40 5.44 -12.76
N ARG A 159 11.27 4.78 -13.92
CA ARG A 159 11.35 5.45 -15.22
C ARG A 159 10.06 6.13 -15.66
N HIS A 160 8.91 5.53 -15.34
CA HIS A 160 7.61 5.93 -15.90
C HIS A 160 6.58 6.30 -14.82
N GLY A 161 6.90 6.10 -13.54
CA GLY A 161 6.07 6.49 -12.43
C GLY A 161 5.95 8.01 -12.30
N ARG A 162 4.85 8.43 -11.69
CA ARG A 162 4.64 9.83 -11.29
C ARG A 162 4.84 9.94 -9.80
N VAL A 163 5.80 10.76 -9.38
CA VAL A 163 6.10 10.97 -7.96
C VAL A 163 4.93 11.75 -7.33
N PRO A 164 4.28 11.23 -6.27
CA PRO A 164 3.28 12.01 -5.54
C PRO A 164 3.96 13.17 -4.80
N PRO A 165 3.22 14.24 -4.47
CA PRO A 165 3.79 15.31 -3.68
C PRO A 165 4.18 14.80 -2.28
N LEU A 166 5.36 15.20 -1.81
CA LEU A 166 5.89 14.79 -0.52
C LEU A 166 5.40 15.73 0.60
N PRO A 167 5.15 15.21 1.82
CA PRO A 167 4.79 16.02 2.96
C PRO A 167 5.91 16.99 3.35
N ALA A 168 5.54 18.12 3.95
CA ALA A 168 6.50 18.94 4.68
C ALA A 168 7.05 18.17 5.90
N GLY A 169 8.36 18.24 6.15
CA GLY A 169 8.99 17.74 7.38
C GLY A 169 9.52 16.31 7.30
N PRO A 170 9.64 15.59 8.46
CA PRO A 170 10.41 14.34 8.57
C PRO A 170 9.93 13.17 7.71
N LEU A 171 8.70 13.23 7.20
CA LEU A 171 8.12 12.21 6.32
C LEU A 171 8.48 12.43 4.84
N GLY A 172 9.08 13.58 4.50
CA GLY A 172 9.46 13.96 3.14
C GLY A 172 10.94 14.34 2.99
N ALA A 173 11.78 14.00 3.99
CA ALA A 173 13.22 14.18 3.99
C ALA A 173 13.94 12.89 3.55
#